data_AF-A0A1G1XJW5-F1
#
_entry.id   AF-A0A1G1XJW5-F1
#
_cell.length_a   1.000
_cell.length_b   1.000
_cell.length_c   1.000
_cell.angle_alpha   90.00
_cell.angle_beta   90.00
_cell.angle_gamma   90.00
#
_symmetry.space_group_name_H-M   'P 1'
#
loop_
_entity.id
_entity.type
_entity.pdbx_description
1 polymer ?
#
loop_
_entity_poly.entity_id
_entity_poly.type
_entity_poly.pdbx_seq_one_letter_code
_entity_poly.pdbx_strand_id
1 'polypeptide(L)'
;MSVIRKIYLYLFSAIGLIVVIIGSVQLVDLGLKTFVFKKADVYLEYPRPIIVPDGKIEAINEIPKEELEKFNREQQESQRQRTLANALAMIVVGLPLYLYHWKTLKSDQEK
;
A
#
# COMPACT_ATOMS: atom_id res chain seq x y z
N MET A 1 -31.62 -23.81 -19.28
CA MET A 1 -30.66 -22.68 -19.19
C MET A 1 -29.35 -23.10 -19.81
N SER A 2 -28.96 -22.48 -20.93
CA SER A 2 -27.73 -22.85 -21.66
C SER A 2 -26.49 -22.69 -20.79
N VAL A 3 -25.63 -23.70 -20.73
CA VAL A 3 -24.40 -23.76 -19.92
C VAL A 3 -23.50 -22.54 -20.16
N ILE A 4 -23.51 -22.00 -21.38
CA ILE A 4 -22.81 -20.77 -21.79
C ILE A 4 -23.20 -19.57 -20.92
N ARG A 5 -24.49 -19.41 -20.60
CA ARG A 5 -24.97 -18.31 -19.75
C ARG A 5 -24.44 -18.44 -18.33
N LYS A 6 -24.36 -19.66 -17.79
CA LYS A 6 -23.83 -19.90 -16.44
C LYS A 6 -22.34 -19.57 -16.39
N ILE A 7 -21.55 -20.07 -17.34
CA ILE A 7 -20.11 -19.79 -17.42
C ILE A 7 -19.83 -18.29 -17.50
N TYR A 8 -20.55 -17.57 -18.37
CA TYR A 8 -20.42 -16.11 -18.49
C TYR A 8 -20.68 -15.41 -17.15
N LEU A 9 -21.76 -15.77 -16.46
CA LEU A 9 -22.11 -15.16 -15.17
C LEU A 9 -21.09 -15.43 -14.08
N TYR A 10 -20.53 -16.65 -14.00
CA TYR A 10 -19.48 -16.97 -13.03
C TYR A 10 -18.18 -16.22 -13.32
N LEU A 11 -17.76 -16.12 -14.58
CA LEU A 11 -16.57 -15.35 -14.95
C LEU A 11 -16.75 -13.86 -14.67
N PHE A 12 -17.87 -13.28 -15.08
CA PHE A 12 -18.18 -11.88 -14.82
C PHE A 12 -18.20 -11.57 -13.32
N SER A 13 -18.87 -12.42 -12.53
CA SER A 13 -18.91 -12.31 -11.08
C SER A 13 -17.52 -12.43 -10.45
N ALA A 14 -16.69 -13.37 -10.91
CA ALA A 14 -15.34 -13.54 -10.41
C ALA A 14 -14.47 -12.31 -10.67
N ILE A 15 -14.52 -11.74 -11.88
CA ILE A 15 -13.80 -10.52 -12.22
C ILE A 15 -14.29 -9.34 -11.39
N GLY A 16 -15.61 -9.17 -11.29
CA GLY A 16 -16.21 -8.11 -10.48
C GLY A 16 -15.79 -8.21 -9.00
N LEU A 17 -15.80 -9.41 -8.45
CA LEU A 17 -15.37 -9.67 -7.08
C LEU A 17 -13.89 -9.29 -6.88
N ILE A 18 -13.00 -9.65 -7.80
CA ILE A 18 -11.58 -9.28 -7.73
C ILE A 18 -11.40 -7.75 -7.72
N VAL A 19 -12.10 -7.03 -8.60
CA VAL A 19 -12.04 -5.57 -8.64
C VAL A 19 -12.52 -4.95 -7.32
N VAL A 20 -13.60 -5.46 -6.75
CA VAL A 20 -14.14 -5.00 -5.46
C VAL A 20 -13.14 -5.26 -4.33
N ILE A 21 -12.49 -6.42 -4.30
CA ILE A 21 -11.46 -6.75 -3.30
C ILE A 21 -10.29 -5.78 -3.40
N ILE A 22 -9.76 -5.56 -4.60
CA ILE A 22 -8.63 -4.63 -4.82
C ILE A 22 -9.00 -3.21 -4.37
N GLY A 23 -10.19 -2.72 -4.76
CA GLY A 23 -10.66 -1.40 -4.34
C GLY A 23 -10.83 -1.30 -2.83
N SER A 24 -11.33 -2.35 -2.18
CA SER A 24 -11.49 -2.39 -0.72
C SER A 24 -10.14 -2.33 -0.01
N VAL A 25 -9.13 -3.06 -0.49
CA VAL A 25 -7.77 -2.99 0.05
C VAL A 25 -7.19 -1.59 -0.09
N GLN A 26 -7.37 -0.94 -1.25
CA GLN A 26 -6.88 0.42 -1.47
C GLN A 26 -7.53 1.44 -0.53
N LEU A 27 -8.84 1.31 -0.27
CA LEU A 27 -9.54 2.21 0.66
C LEU A 27 -9.07 2.03 2.10
N VAL A 28 -8.87 0.79 2.54
CA VAL A 28 -8.35 0.51 3.89
C VAL A 28 -6.91 0.97 4.02
N ASP A 29 -6.07 0.75 3.01
CA ASP A 29 -4.67 1.22 2.97
C ASP A 29 -4.60 2.74 3.06
N LEU A 30 -5.44 3.45 2.30
CA LEU A 30 -5.55 4.91 2.36
C LEU A 30 -5.99 5.37 3.76
N GLY A 31 -7.04 4.76 4.33
CA GLY A 31 -7.50 5.09 5.67
C GLY A 31 -6.41 4.88 6.73
N LEU A 32 -5.68 3.77 6.64
CA LEU A 32 -4.54 3.48 7.51
C LEU A 32 -3.44 4.53 7.39
N LYS A 33 -3.05 4.92 6.17
CA LYS A 33 -2.02 5.96 5.95
C LYS A 33 -2.45 7.34 6.43
N THR A 34 -3.70 7.72 6.21
CA THR A 34 -4.22 9.04 6.56
C THR A 34 -4.45 9.20 8.08
N PHE A 35 -5.01 8.19 8.74
CA PHE A 35 -5.43 8.31 10.14
C PHE A 35 -4.45 7.71 11.15
N VAL A 36 -3.79 6.60 10.80
CA VAL A 36 -2.93 5.84 11.73
C VAL A 36 -1.44 6.07 11.44
N PHE A 37 -1.03 5.95 10.18
CA PHE A 37 0.37 5.98 9.73
C PHE A 37 0.71 7.29 9.00
N LYS A 38 0.60 8.42 9.71
CA LYS A 38 0.80 9.75 9.11
C LYS A 38 2.17 9.95 8.44
N LYS A 39 3.22 9.21 8.84
CA LYS A 39 4.54 9.30 8.18
C LYS A 39 4.58 8.58 6.83
N ALA A 40 3.63 7.71 6.55
CA ALA A 40 3.53 7.05 5.25
C ALA A 40 3.15 8.01 4.12
N ASP A 41 2.53 9.14 4.43
CA ASP A 41 2.10 10.14 3.43
C ASP A 41 3.12 11.26 3.20
N VAL A 42 4.26 11.22 3.89
CA VAL A 42 5.28 12.27 3.77
C VAL A 42 6.12 12.03 2.51
N TYR A 43 6.19 13.05 1.65
CA TYR A 43 7.13 13.10 0.54
C TYR A 43 8.38 13.85 1.00
N LEU A 44 9.47 13.12 1.25
CA LEU A 44 10.73 13.76 1.64
C LEU A 44 11.46 14.23 0.38
N GLU A 45 11.80 15.50 0.38
CA GLU A 45 12.63 16.08 -0.67
C GLU A 45 14.10 15.69 -0.43
N TYR A 46 14.80 15.28 -1.49
CA TYR A 46 16.22 14.95 -1.39
C TYR A 46 17.01 16.22 -1.07
N PRO A 47 17.90 16.20 -0.05
CA PRO A 47 18.70 17.37 0.30
C PRO A 47 19.54 17.82 -0.90
N ARG A 48 19.50 19.12 -1.23
CA ARG A 48 20.23 19.70 -2.36
C ARG A 48 21.40 20.55 -1.87
N PRO A 49 22.51 20.62 -2.62
CA PRO A 49 23.62 21.50 -2.29
C PRO A 49 23.18 22.97 -2.30
N ILE A 50 23.63 23.74 -1.31
CA ILE A 50 23.34 25.17 -1.19
C ILE A 50 24.24 25.94 -2.17
N ILE A 51 23.66 26.78 -3.02
CA ILE A 51 24.39 27.65 -3.95
C ILE A 51 24.44 29.06 -3.35
N VAL A 52 25.63 29.54 -3.00
CA VAL A 52 25.83 30.90 -2.45
C VAL A 52 25.90 31.96 -3.58
N PRO A 53 25.18 33.11 -3.49
CA PRO A 53 25.08 34.09 -4.59
C PRO A 53 26.31 34.97 -4.87
N ASP A 54 27.37 34.94 -4.08
CA ASP A 54 28.44 35.96 -4.10
C ASP A 54 29.60 35.68 -5.08
N GLY A 55 29.33 35.03 -6.22
CA GLY A 55 30.33 34.81 -7.29
C GLY A 55 31.51 33.89 -6.95
N LYS A 56 31.73 33.58 -5.67
CA LYS A 56 32.49 32.43 -5.21
C LYS A 56 31.53 31.25 -5.19
N ILE A 57 31.66 30.40 -6.20
CA ILE A 57 31.13 29.04 -6.12
C ILE A 57 31.96 28.33 -5.05
N GLU A 58 31.69 28.60 -3.77
CA GLU A 58 31.98 27.61 -2.74
C GLU A 58 31.00 26.49 -3.01
N ALA A 59 31.46 25.59 -3.86
CA ALA A 59 30.78 24.36 -4.12
C ALA A 59 30.78 23.61 -2.79
N ILE A 60 29.72 23.78 -2.00
CA ILE A 60 29.33 22.81 -0.97
C ILE A 60 28.86 21.58 -1.77
N ASN A 61 29.80 20.92 -2.45
CA ASN A 61 29.59 19.80 -3.36
C ASN A 61 29.15 18.54 -2.61
N GLU A 62 29.13 18.58 -1.28
CA GLU A 62 28.82 17.44 -0.44
C GLU A 62 27.66 17.82 0.48
N ILE A 63 26.51 17.20 0.22
CA ILE A 63 25.40 17.17 1.18
C ILE A 63 26.00 16.68 2.51
N PRO A 64 25.81 17.42 3.63
CA PRO A 64 26.32 16.98 4.92
C PRO A 64 25.89 15.53 5.21
N LYS A 65 26.85 14.65 5.51
CA LYS A 65 26.56 13.22 5.73
C LYS A 65 25.46 13.01 6.77
N GLU A 66 25.41 13.86 7.80
CA GLU A 66 24.39 13.82 8.84
C GLU A 66 22.97 14.10 8.32
N GLU A 67 22.83 15.03 7.36
CA GLU A 67 21.55 15.36 6.73
C GLU A 67 21.08 14.23 5.81
N LEU A 68 22.02 13.64 5.06
CA LEU A 68 21.76 12.46 4.24
C LEU A 68 21.35 11.23 5.08
N GLU A 69 21.99 11.01 6.23
CA GLU A 69 21.61 9.95 7.15
C GLU A 69 20.21 10.16 7.74
N LYS A 70 19.86 11.39 8.12
CA LYS A 70 18.50 11.73 8.59
C LYS A 70 17.46 11.46 7.50
N PHE A 71 17.72 11.94 6.28
CA PHE A 71 16.87 11.67 5.12
C PHE A 71 16.66 10.18 4.88
N ASN A 72 17.75 9.40 4.88
CA ASN A 72 17.70 7.95 4.67
C ASN A 72 16.89 7.24 5.77
N ARG A 73 17.04 7.65 7.04
CA ARG A 73 16.27 7.09 8.15
C ARG A 73 14.79 7.38 8.02
N GLU A 74 14.41 8.63 7.73
CA GLU A 74 13.01 9.01 7.59
C GLU A 74 12.36 8.36 6.35
N GLN A 75 13.10 8.22 5.25
CA GLN A 75 12.67 7.46 4.06
C GLN A 75 12.39 6.00 4.41
N GLN A 76 13.31 5.35 5.14
CA GLN A 76 13.12 3.96 5.57
C GLN A 76 11.90 3.82 6.49
N GLU A 77 11.70 4.74 7.42
CA GLU A 77 10.52 4.75 8.29
C GLU A 77 9.22 4.91 7.49
N SER A 78 9.17 5.88 6.58
CA SER A 78 8.00 6.11 5.72
C SER A 78 7.69 4.88 4.88
N GLN A 79 8.71 4.27 4.27
CA GLN A 79 8.55 3.08 3.46
C GLN A 79 8.03 1.89 4.27
N ARG A 80 8.56 1.67 5.48
CA ARG A 80 8.07 0.61 6.39
C ARG A 80 6.60 0.83 6.75
N GLN A 81 6.21 2.06 7.05
CA GLN A 81 4.80 2.37 7.35
C GLN A 81 3.89 2.16 6.14
N ARG A 82 4.32 2.51 4.92
CA ARG A 82 3.57 2.22 3.68
C ARG A 82 3.37 0.73 3.49
N THR A 83 4.42 -0.08 3.68
CA THR A 83 4.35 -1.54 3.59
C THR A 83 3.41 -2.12 4.66
N LEU A 84 3.51 -1.66 5.90
CA LEU A 84 2.64 -2.11 6.99
C LEU A 84 1.17 -1.77 6.73
N ALA A 85 0.87 -0.54 6.33
CA ALA A 85 -0.49 -0.12 6.01
C ALA A 85 -1.11 -1.00 4.92
N ASN A 86 -0.34 -1.28 3.86
CA ASN A 86 -0.81 -2.11 2.76
C ASN A 86 -1.04 -3.57 3.18
N ALA A 87 -0.10 -4.15 3.92
CA ALA A 87 -0.23 -5.52 4.43
C ALA A 87 -1.43 -5.67 5.37
N LEU A 88 -1.63 -4.69 6.27
CA LEU A 88 -2.79 -4.66 7.16
C LEU A 88 -4.09 -4.53 6.38
N ALA A 89 -4.14 -3.69 5.34
CA ALA A 89 -5.30 -3.57 4.48
C ALA A 89 -5.66 -4.89 3.78
N MET A 90 -4.65 -5.61 3.26
CA MET A 90 -4.85 -6.94 2.68
C MET A 90 -5.37 -7.94 3.70
N ILE A 91 -4.87 -7.94 4.93
CA ILE A 91 -5.33 -8.85 5.99
C ILE A 91 -6.76 -8.52 6.40
N VAL A 92 -7.08 -7.23 6.63
CA VAL A 92 -8.41 -6.78 7.07
C VAL A 92 -9.49 -7.17 6.06
N VAL A 93 -9.19 -7.10 4.76
CA VAL A 93 -10.13 -7.48 3.69
C VAL A 93 -10.09 -8.98 3.40
N GLY A 94 -8.90 -9.55 3.29
CA GLY A 94 -8.69 -10.94 2.86
C GLY A 94 -9.05 -11.97 3.92
N LEU A 95 -8.83 -11.67 5.21
CA LEU A 95 -9.11 -12.63 6.29
C LEU A 95 -10.61 -12.96 6.41
N PRO A 96 -11.54 -11.99 6.43
CA PRO A 96 -12.98 -12.30 6.41
C PRO A 96 -13.40 -13.11 5.19
N LEU A 97 -12.86 -12.79 4.01
CA LEU A 97 -13.15 -13.53 2.78
C LEU A 97 -12.67 -14.98 2.86
N TYR A 98 -11.43 -15.19 3.32
CA TYR A 98 -10.88 -16.52 3.52
C TYR A 98 -11.72 -17.34 4.51
N LEU A 99 -12.06 -16.76 5.67
CA LEU A 99 -12.87 -17.43 6.69
C LEU A 99 -14.27 -17.77 6.18
N TYR A 100 -14.90 -16.87 5.42
CA TYR A 100 -16.20 -17.12 4.80
C TYR A 100 -16.16 -18.31 3.84
N HIS A 101 -15.17 -18.34 2.95
CA HIS A 101 -15.02 -19.45 2.01
C HIS A 101 -14.70 -20.77 2.72
N TRP A 102 -13.79 -20.75 3.69
CA TRP A 102 -13.42 -21.94 4.47
C TRP A 102 -14.61 -22.54 5.21
N LYS A 103 -15.40 -21.70 5.88
CA LYS A 103 -16.61 -22.15 6.61
C LYS A 103 -17.64 -22.78 5.67
N THR A 104 -17.84 -22.20 4.49
CA THR A 104 -18.80 -22.70 3.49
C THR A 104 -18.39 -24.08 2.96
N LEU A 105 -17.11 -24.24 2.62
CA LEU A 105 -16.55 -25.53 2.21
C LEU A 105 -16.72 -26.58 3.30
N LYS A 106 -16.44 -26.22 4.56
CA LYS A 106 -16.58 -27.16 5.68
C LYS A 106 -18.04 -27.58 5.90
N SER A 107 -19.00 -26.66 5.80
CA SER A 107 -20.42 -27.00 5.97
C SER A 107 -20.97 -27.90 4.86
N ASP A 108 -20.41 -27.81 3.65
CA ASP A 108 -20.78 -28.68 2.54
C ASP A 108 -20.19 -30.10 2.66
N GLN A 109 -19.10 -30.27 3.42
CA GLN A 109 -18.51 -31.59 3.70
C GLN A 109 -19.19 -32.31 4.88
N GLU A 110 -19.87 -31.57 5.77
CA GLU A 110 -20.57 -32.11 6.94
C GLU A 110 -22.04 -32.49 6.65
N LYS A 111 -22.52 -32.34 5.41
CA LYS A 111 -23.85 -32.80 4.94
C LYS A 111 -23.74 -34.03 4.06
#